data_AF-A0AAD8LJ71-F1
#
_entry.id   AF-A0AAD8LJ71-F1
#
_cell.length_a   1.000
_cell.length_b   1.000
_cell.length_c   1.000
_cell.angle_alpha   90.00
_cell.angle_beta   90.00
_cell.angle_gamma   90.00
#
_symmetry.space_group_name_H-M   'P 1'
#
loop_
_entity.id
_entity.type
_entity.pdbx_description
1 polymer ?
#
loop_
_entity_poly.entity_id
_entity_poly.type
_entity_poly.pdbx_seq_one_letter_code
_entity_poly.pdbx_strand_id
1 'polypeptide(L)'
;MVDSMVQRLRSFGMSSSSMNDHSASTPADGDRASSNNDLPLPRSPAPPTTSFAMATNNVERMKRVAAQKIIDVKDDKLDWGPTQVIIDIDDTVKSSGGYKLFNVPLGGVDTQYGRGELYPGSFQFILELAMYKMGKHRKPLLLAVLTTRIPQVPITVDSALNLRLREVAEKRGVMNWGIDCDNKILYSTLKEWVFNETRGEKKFVNFRKLHKFVCNENSNARYIWIGDTGDKDLEAGEMMIKFFPGKIRAVFMHCVNPEDGPEGQRMPNDYYLKSVPVLFFRTYVGAAKKAVEHGLLNHNALSRVLVRAVLDLNENSTQDLSKWKDLIKDILEVEEIANLKRYEANLVVKTRVIIENKIKELSQYV
;
A
#
# COMPACT_ATOMS: atom_id res chain seq x y z
N MET A 1 18.53 6.32 45.98
CA MET A 1 18.51 7.77 45.65
C MET A 1 17.47 8.01 44.55
N VAL A 2 16.24 7.59 44.87
CA VAL A 2 15.08 7.48 43.99
C VAL A 2 13.93 7.87 44.89
N ASP A 3 13.64 9.18 45.00
CA ASP A 3 12.50 9.68 45.79
C ASP A 3 12.22 11.19 45.65
N SER A 4 12.40 11.79 44.47
CA SER A 4 12.21 13.25 44.34
C SER A 4 11.78 13.72 42.95
N MET A 5 10.77 13.08 42.34
CA MET A 5 10.12 13.67 41.16
C MET A 5 8.68 13.21 40.93
N VAL A 6 7.94 12.88 42.01
CA VAL A 6 6.51 12.51 41.95
C VAL A 6 5.60 13.51 42.71
N GLN A 7 6.15 14.59 43.27
CA GLN A 7 5.35 15.64 43.91
C GLN A 7 5.36 16.95 43.12
N ARG A 8 4.63 16.98 42.00
CA ARG A 8 4.02 18.20 41.46
C ARG A 8 3.05 17.78 40.37
N LEU A 9 1.76 17.73 40.73
CA LEU A 9 0.58 17.99 39.89
C LEU A 9 -0.66 17.28 40.49
N ARG A 10 -1.10 17.73 41.67
CA ARG A 10 -2.51 17.63 42.13
C ARG A 10 -2.82 18.76 43.12
N SER A 11 -3.49 19.79 42.64
CA SER A 11 -4.48 20.61 43.37
C SER A 11 -5.32 21.33 42.31
N PHE A 12 -6.50 20.82 42.00
CA PHE A 12 -7.80 21.14 42.62
C PHE A 12 -8.26 22.59 42.40
N GLY A 13 -9.39 22.72 41.73
CA GLY A 13 -10.16 23.94 41.56
C GLY A 13 -11.44 23.67 40.78
N MET A 14 -12.38 22.95 41.41
CA MET A 14 -13.79 22.94 41.01
C MET A 14 -14.42 24.28 41.37
N SER A 15 -15.29 24.81 40.51
CA SER A 15 -16.49 25.53 40.98
C SER A 15 -17.66 25.34 40.01
N SER A 16 -18.76 24.92 40.59
CA SER A 16 -20.10 24.68 40.07
C SER A 16 -20.95 25.94 39.96
N SER A 17 -21.92 25.94 39.05
CA SER A 17 -23.32 26.45 39.19
C SER A 17 -24.02 26.18 37.85
N SER A 18 -24.99 25.24 37.76
CA SER A 18 -26.44 25.40 38.02
C SER A 18 -27.05 26.52 37.17
N MET A 19 -28.12 26.36 36.39
CA MET A 19 -29.40 25.72 36.73
C MET A 19 -30.29 25.71 35.46
N ASN A 20 -31.12 24.67 35.32
CA ASN A 20 -32.56 24.67 34.96
C ASN A 20 -33.03 25.35 33.64
N ASP A 21 -34.07 24.91 32.93
CA ASP A 21 -35.01 23.79 32.98
C ASP A 21 -35.89 23.85 31.71
N HIS A 22 -36.73 22.83 31.51
CA HIS A 22 -37.98 22.83 30.71
C HIS A 22 -37.86 22.86 29.17
N SER A 23 -38.70 22.20 28.37
CA SER A 23 -39.82 21.28 28.60
C SER A 23 -40.26 20.73 27.23
N ALA A 24 -40.98 19.61 27.27
CA ALA A 24 -41.61 18.90 26.16
C ALA A 24 -42.46 19.76 25.19
N SER A 25 -42.56 19.32 23.94
CA SER A 25 -43.84 19.13 23.24
C SER A 25 -43.65 18.61 21.80
N THR A 26 -44.23 17.44 21.53
CA THR A 26 -44.83 17.05 20.24
C THR A 26 -46.31 17.49 20.26
N PRO A 27 -46.94 17.83 19.13
CA PRO A 27 -47.65 16.85 18.29
C PRO A 27 -47.53 17.14 16.77
N ALA A 28 -47.51 16.14 15.88
CA ALA A 28 -48.61 15.42 15.21
C ALA A 28 -49.35 16.19 14.08
N ASP A 29 -49.54 15.43 12.99
CA ASP A 29 -50.54 15.52 11.90
C ASP A 29 -50.43 16.54 10.76
N GLY A 30 -50.64 16.02 9.55
CA GLY A 30 -50.81 16.82 8.33
C GLY A 30 -50.73 16.03 7.02
N ASP A 31 -51.72 15.17 6.77
CA ASP A 31 -52.05 14.59 5.47
C ASP A 31 -52.01 15.61 4.31
N ARG A 32 -51.45 15.20 3.16
CA ARG A 32 -52.09 15.43 1.85
C ARG A 32 -51.45 14.61 0.73
N ALA A 33 -52.19 13.59 0.31
CA ALA A 33 -52.10 13.01 -1.02
C ALA A 33 -52.56 14.03 -2.07
N SER A 34 -51.81 14.14 -3.16
CA SER A 34 -52.35 14.62 -4.44
C SER A 34 -51.69 13.82 -5.56
N SER A 35 -52.49 12.90 -6.10
CA SER A 35 -52.33 12.23 -7.37
C SER A 35 -52.08 13.21 -8.50
N ASN A 36 -51.12 12.91 -9.39
CA ASN A 36 -51.23 13.24 -10.80
C ASN A 36 -50.58 12.11 -11.61
N ASN A 37 -51.45 11.35 -12.28
CA ASN A 37 -51.11 10.41 -13.35
C ASN A 37 -50.81 11.23 -14.59
N ASP A 38 -49.54 11.31 -15.01
CA ASP A 38 -49.18 11.69 -16.37
C ASP A 38 -48.37 10.55 -17.00
N LEU A 39 -48.99 9.88 -17.96
CA LEU A 39 -48.39 8.86 -18.82
C LEU A 39 -47.30 9.50 -19.69
N PRO A 40 -46.08 8.93 -19.81
CA PRO A 40 -45.09 9.45 -20.74
C PRO A 40 -45.46 9.07 -22.18
N LEU A 41 -45.59 10.08 -23.04
CA LEU A 41 -45.63 9.93 -24.50
C LEU A 41 -44.38 9.18 -25.01
N PRO A 42 -44.50 8.37 -26.08
CA PRO A 42 -43.38 7.61 -26.61
C PRO A 42 -42.29 8.56 -27.15
N ARG A 43 -41.06 8.40 -26.64
CA ARG A 43 -39.88 9.11 -27.14
C ARG A 43 -39.64 8.72 -28.60
N SER A 44 -39.60 9.71 -29.49
CA SER A 44 -39.09 9.56 -30.85
C SER A 44 -37.68 8.95 -30.83
N PRO A 45 -37.34 8.03 -31.76
CA PRO A 45 -36.00 7.46 -31.82
C PRO A 45 -34.98 8.56 -32.06
N ALA A 46 -33.94 8.59 -31.21
CA ALA A 46 -32.81 9.49 -31.41
C ALA A 46 -32.20 9.25 -32.81
N PRO A 47 -31.79 10.32 -33.52
CA PRO A 47 -31.20 10.18 -34.85
C PRO A 47 -29.95 9.29 -34.75
N PRO A 48 -29.69 8.43 -35.75
CA PRO A 48 -28.54 7.54 -35.74
C PRO A 48 -27.26 8.37 -35.61
N THR A 49 -26.52 8.16 -34.53
CA THR A 49 -25.22 8.77 -34.28
C THR A 49 -24.32 8.39 -35.45
N THR A 50 -23.99 9.36 -36.30
CA THR A 50 -23.18 9.12 -37.49
C THR A 50 -21.81 8.56 -37.10
N SER A 51 -21.23 7.70 -37.94
CA SER A 51 -19.88 7.13 -37.74
C SER A 51 -18.82 8.20 -37.47
N PHE A 52 -19.03 9.41 -38.01
CA PHE A 52 -18.21 10.59 -37.77
C PHE A 52 -18.37 11.18 -36.35
N ALA A 53 -19.59 11.23 -35.82
CA ALA A 53 -19.86 11.64 -34.43
C ALA A 53 -19.31 10.61 -33.42
N MET A 54 -19.32 9.32 -33.77
CA MET A 54 -18.65 8.28 -32.97
C MET A 54 -17.13 8.38 -33.04
N ALA A 55 -16.56 8.65 -34.21
CA ALA A 55 -15.13 8.83 -34.39
C ALA A 55 -14.60 10.06 -33.65
N THR A 56 -15.31 11.19 -33.70
CA THR A 56 -14.95 12.42 -32.96
C THR A 56 -15.07 12.25 -31.45
N ASN A 57 -16.11 11.58 -30.96
CA ASN A 57 -16.23 11.23 -29.53
C ASN A 57 -15.13 10.25 -29.08
N ASN A 58 -14.72 9.30 -29.92
CA ASN A 58 -13.60 8.42 -29.65
C ASN A 58 -12.27 9.17 -29.66
N VAL A 59 -12.06 10.13 -30.57
CA VAL A 59 -10.86 10.98 -30.59
C VAL A 59 -10.83 11.90 -29.37
N GLU A 60 -11.95 12.47 -28.93
CA GLU A 60 -12.03 13.25 -27.69
C GLU A 60 -11.81 12.38 -26.45
N ARG A 61 -12.35 11.16 -26.42
CA ARG A 61 -12.12 10.20 -25.34
C ARG A 61 -10.65 9.77 -25.32
N MET A 62 -10.03 9.52 -26.47
CA MET A 62 -8.60 9.22 -26.58
C MET A 62 -7.74 10.44 -26.20
N LYS A 63 -8.14 11.67 -26.54
CA LYS A 63 -7.49 12.91 -26.07
C LYS A 63 -7.63 13.11 -24.56
N ARG A 64 -8.77 12.76 -23.96
CA ARG A 64 -8.97 12.78 -22.49
C ARG A 64 -8.21 11.67 -21.76
N VAL A 65 -8.04 10.51 -22.40
CA VAL A 65 -7.20 9.41 -21.90
C VAL A 65 -5.71 9.73 -22.05
N ALA A 66 -5.32 10.47 -23.11
CA ALA A 66 -3.96 10.93 -23.37
C ALA A 66 -3.55 12.17 -22.56
N ALA A 67 -4.51 12.98 -22.10
CA ALA A 67 -4.28 14.04 -21.12
C ALA A 67 -4.17 13.46 -19.71
N GLN A 68 -3.29 12.47 -19.52
CA GLN A 68 -2.93 12.01 -18.20
C GLN A 68 -2.24 13.18 -17.50
N LYS A 69 -2.95 13.82 -16.56
CA LYS A 69 -2.45 14.99 -15.83
C LYS A 69 -1.14 14.60 -15.15
N ILE A 70 -0.04 15.15 -15.65
CA ILE A 70 1.27 14.98 -15.05
C ILE A 70 1.21 15.65 -13.67
N ILE A 71 1.61 14.90 -12.65
CA ILE A 71 1.76 15.38 -11.27
C ILE A 71 3.25 15.48 -11.02
N ASP A 72 3.76 16.68 -10.77
CA ASP A 72 5.12 16.86 -10.29
C ASP A 72 5.10 17.01 -8.76
N VAL A 73 5.81 16.13 -8.06
CA VAL A 73 5.92 16.21 -6.59
C VAL A 73 6.62 17.50 -6.15
N LYS A 74 7.44 18.11 -7.01
CA LYS A 74 8.09 19.40 -6.73
C LYS A 74 7.20 20.62 -7.02
N ASP A 75 5.98 20.42 -7.53
CA ASP A 75 5.04 21.53 -7.73
C ASP A 75 4.47 21.99 -6.38
N ASP A 76 4.87 23.18 -5.93
CA ASP A 76 4.43 23.79 -4.67
C ASP A 76 2.96 24.26 -4.72
N LYS A 77 2.32 24.27 -5.90
CA LYS A 77 0.89 24.58 -6.04
C LYS A 77 -0.01 23.38 -5.70
N LEU A 78 0.56 22.19 -5.51
CA LEU A 78 -0.18 20.98 -5.16
C LEU A 78 -0.06 20.70 -3.67
N ASP A 79 -1.21 20.43 -3.04
CA ASP A 79 -1.25 19.99 -1.64
C ASP A 79 -0.76 18.53 -1.51
N TRP A 80 -0.28 18.16 -0.32
CA TRP A 80 0.02 16.76 -0.04
C TRP A 80 -1.24 15.89 0.04
N GLY A 81 -1.15 14.67 -0.48
CA GLY A 81 -2.15 13.62 -0.30
C GLY A 81 -2.31 13.20 1.16
N PRO A 82 -3.33 12.42 1.52
CA PRO A 82 -3.59 12.07 2.92
C PRO A 82 -2.88 10.80 3.40
N THR A 83 -2.17 10.07 2.53
CA THR A 83 -1.60 8.76 2.86
C THR A 83 -0.09 8.78 2.76
N GLN A 84 0.59 8.54 3.89
CA GLN A 84 2.02 8.27 3.95
C GLN A 84 2.22 6.76 3.95
N VAL A 85 2.81 6.22 2.89
CA VAL A 85 3.25 4.82 2.88
C VAL A 85 4.63 4.76 3.54
N ILE A 86 4.83 3.76 4.39
CA ILE A 86 6.07 3.49 5.10
C ILE A 86 6.44 2.03 4.82
N ILE A 87 7.69 1.80 4.44
CA ILE A 87 8.17 0.46 4.11
C ILE A 87 9.42 0.08 4.91
N ASP A 88 9.58 -1.21 5.18
CA ASP A 88 10.90 -1.81 5.26
C ASP A 88 11.47 -2.09 3.86
N ILE A 89 12.75 -2.50 3.78
CA ILE A 89 13.47 -2.75 2.53
C ILE A 89 13.77 -4.22 2.33
N ASP A 90 14.53 -4.81 3.24
CA ASP A 90 15.06 -6.16 3.09
C ASP A 90 13.92 -7.13 3.40
N ASP A 91 13.72 -8.13 2.54
CA ASP A 91 12.61 -9.08 2.62
C ASP A 91 11.20 -8.49 2.50
N THR A 92 11.09 -7.18 2.35
CA THR A 92 9.82 -6.49 2.07
C THR A 92 9.69 -6.15 0.59
N VAL A 93 10.64 -5.38 0.02
CA VAL A 93 10.64 -5.01 -1.43
C VAL A 93 11.83 -5.57 -2.20
N LYS A 94 12.86 -6.01 -1.47
CA LYS A 94 14.09 -6.57 -2.02
C LYS A 94 14.51 -7.78 -1.17
N SER A 95 14.71 -8.93 -1.80
CA SER A 95 15.13 -10.13 -1.08
C SER A 95 16.55 -10.00 -0.53
N SER A 96 16.74 -10.43 0.71
CA SER A 96 18.05 -10.55 1.34
C SER A 96 18.84 -11.78 0.85
N GLY A 97 18.15 -12.78 0.29
CA GLY A 97 18.72 -14.07 -0.10
C GLY A 97 19.24 -14.90 1.08
N GLY A 98 18.80 -14.61 2.30
CA GLY A 98 19.15 -15.34 3.52
C GLY A 98 20.65 -15.33 3.85
N TYR A 99 21.39 -14.32 3.36
CA TYR A 99 22.84 -14.30 3.46
C TYR A 99 23.31 -14.12 4.91
N LYS A 100 24.10 -15.08 5.40
CA LYS A 100 24.71 -15.06 6.73
C LYS A 100 26.22 -14.93 6.63
N LEU A 101 26.80 -14.09 7.49
CA LEU A 101 28.25 -14.02 7.72
C LEU A 101 28.53 -14.38 9.17
N PHE A 102 29.41 -15.36 9.40
CA PHE A 102 29.67 -15.92 10.75
C PHE A 102 28.39 -16.32 11.51
N ASN A 103 27.43 -16.92 10.80
CA ASN A 103 26.11 -17.31 11.32
C ASN A 103 25.19 -16.15 11.75
N VAL A 104 25.56 -14.90 11.46
CA VAL A 104 24.73 -13.70 11.67
C VAL A 104 24.08 -13.31 10.34
N PRO A 105 22.74 -13.18 10.25
CA PRO A 105 22.07 -12.65 9.07
C PRO A 105 22.54 -11.22 8.77
N LEU A 106 23.09 -10.98 7.57
CA LEU A 106 23.52 -9.65 7.12
C LEU A 106 22.39 -8.89 6.42
N GLY A 107 21.18 -9.01 6.95
CA GLY A 107 19.95 -8.49 6.38
C GLY A 107 18.75 -9.28 6.91
N GLY A 108 17.82 -9.58 6.01
CA GLY A 108 16.70 -10.48 6.26
C GLY A 108 17.07 -11.97 6.19
N VAL A 109 16.04 -12.81 6.18
CA VAL A 109 16.07 -14.27 6.22
C VAL A 109 15.52 -14.95 4.95
N ASP A 110 14.89 -14.20 4.04
CA ASP A 110 14.25 -14.75 2.84
C ASP A 110 15.25 -15.48 1.94
N THR A 111 15.01 -16.76 1.71
CA THR A 111 15.76 -17.58 0.74
C THR A 111 14.93 -17.93 -0.51
N GLN A 112 13.68 -17.48 -0.60
CA GLN A 112 12.79 -17.78 -1.73
C GLN A 112 13.26 -17.06 -2.98
N TYR A 113 13.89 -15.89 -2.85
CA TYR A 113 14.42 -15.11 -3.96
C TYR A 113 15.95 -14.97 -3.89
N GLY A 114 16.57 -14.73 -5.04
CA GLY A 114 18.00 -14.46 -5.11
C GLY A 114 18.35 -13.17 -4.37
N ARG A 115 19.53 -13.11 -3.76
CA ARG A 115 19.97 -11.91 -3.04
C ARG A 115 19.89 -10.68 -3.94
N GLY A 116 19.10 -9.72 -3.49
CA GLY A 116 18.89 -8.44 -4.15
C GLY A 116 17.89 -8.44 -5.30
N GLU A 117 17.26 -9.57 -5.59
CA GLU A 117 16.07 -9.60 -6.45
C GLU A 117 14.96 -8.74 -5.84
N LEU A 118 14.23 -8.05 -6.70
CA LEU A 118 13.12 -7.20 -6.30
C LEU A 118 11.82 -8.00 -6.36
N TYR A 119 10.95 -7.86 -5.36
CA TYR A 119 9.70 -8.61 -5.35
C TYR A 119 8.75 -8.10 -6.43
N PRO A 120 8.19 -8.99 -7.27
CA PRO A 120 7.36 -8.59 -8.40
C PRO A 120 6.13 -7.75 -7.98
N GLY A 121 5.91 -6.61 -8.65
CA GLY A 121 4.75 -5.75 -8.41
C GLY A 121 4.82 -4.87 -7.16
N SER A 122 5.82 -5.05 -6.29
CA SER A 122 5.98 -4.31 -5.03
C SER A 122 5.92 -2.78 -5.19
N PHE A 123 6.73 -2.24 -6.10
CA PHE A 123 6.80 -0.80 -6.36
C PHE A 123 5.49 -0.23 -6.91
N GLN A 124 4.80 -0.98 -7.77
CA GLN A 124 3.51 -0.57 -8.30
C GLN A 124 2.46 -0.55 -7.19
N PHE A 125 2.46 -1.55 -6.31
CA PHE A 125 1.54 -1.59 -5.17
C PHE A 125 1.75 -0.39 -4.23
N ILE A 126 2.99 -0.09 -3.87
CA ILE A 126 3.34 1.05 -3.00
C ILE A 126 2.88 2.37 -3.62
N LEU A 127 3.13 2.59 -4.91
CA LEU A 127 2.68 3.79 -5.60
C LEU A 127 1.15 3.90 -5.62
N GLU A 128 0.45 2.81 -5.93
CA GLU A 128 -1.01 2.83 -5.97
C GLU A 128 -1.62 3.14 -4.60
N LEU A 129 -1.04 2.63 -3.51
CA LEU A 129 -1.44 2.99 -2.15
C LEU A 129 -1.24 4.49 -1.86
N ALA A 130 -0.11 5.06 -2.27
CA ALA A 130 0.20 6.47 -2.07
C ALA A 130 -0.75 7.40 -2.85
N MET A 131 -1.20 6.96 -4.03
CA MET A 131 -2.08 7.75 -4.92
C MET A 131 -3.57 7.55 -4.63
N TYR A 132 -3.96 6.48 -3.94
CA TYR A 132 -5.36 6.13 -3.80
C TYR A 132 -6.15 7.13 -2.96
N LYS A 133 -7.31 7.57 -3.48
CA LYS A 133 -8.18 8.61 -2.89
C LYS A 133 -7.42 9.89 -2.51
N MET A 134 -6.34 10.19 -3.22
CA MET A 134 -5.55 11.41 -2.98
C MET A 134 -6.37 12.68 -3.23
N GLY A 135 -7.33 12.66 -4.14
CA GLY A 135 -8.13 13.82 -4.51
C GLY A 135 -7.52 14.63 -5.66
N LYS A 136 -8.26 15.63 -6.15
CA LYS A 136 -7.78 16.54 -7.20
C LYS A 136 -6.81 17.56 -6.58
N HIS A 137 -5.89 18.09 -7.39
CA HIS A 137 -4.92 19.13 -6.99
C HIS A 137 -4.00 18.73 -5.81
N ARG A 138 -3.73 17.43 -5.69
CA ARG A 138 -2.82 16.90 -4.67
C ARG A 138 -1.72 16.06 -5.30
N LYS A 139 -0.61 15.94 -4.58
CA LYS A 139 0.56 15.12 -4.90
C LYS A 139 0.78 14.04 -3.83
N PRO A 140 1.23 12.84 -4.20
CA PRO A 140 1.46 11.78 -3.23
C PRO A 140 2.63 12.16 -2.32
N LEU A 141 2.56 11.84 -1.02
CA LEU A 141 3.71 11.99 -0.13
C LEU A 141 4.87 11.13 -0.63
N LEU A 142 6.09 11.65 -0.50
CA LEU A 142 7.30 10.85 -0.73
C LEU A 142 7.38 9.68 0.25
N LEU A 143 7.94 8.56 -0.22
CA LEU A 143 8.00 7.31 0.53
C LEU A 143 8.93 7.43 1.74
N ALA A 144 8.49 6.87 2.87
CA ALA A 144 9.30 6.77 4.08
C ALA A 144 9.80 5.33 4.28
N VAL A 145 10.99 5.20 4.87
CA VAL A 145 11.67 3.94 5.10
C VAL A 145 12.04 3.78 6.57
N LEU A 146 11.65 2.67 7.18
CA LEU A 146 12.11 2.23 8.50
C LEU A 146 12.89 0.94 8.34
N THR A 147 14.21 1.02 8.39
CA THR A 147 15.10 -0.11 8.06
C THR A 147 16.03 -0.46 9.22
N THR A 148 16.37 -1.74 9.32
CA THR A 148 17.38 -2.26 10.26
C THR A 148 18.80 -2.03 9.78
N ARG A 149 18.99 -1.55 8.54
CA ARG A 149 20.29 -1.10 8.03
C ARG A 149 20.86 0.05 8.85
N ILE A 150 22.17 0.16 8.81
CA ILE A 150 22.93 1.25 9.45
C ILE A 150 23.24 2.37 8.45
N PRO A 151 23.44 3.62 8.91
CA PRO A 151 23.69 4.77 8.02
C PRO A 151 24.90 4.62 7.08
N GLN A 152 25.87 3.78 7.43
CA GLN A 152 27.06 3.49 6.62
C GLN A 152 26.76 2.72 5.33
N VAL A 153 25.55 2.15 5.20
CA VAL A 153 25.04 1.54 3.97
C VAL A 153 23.82 2.32 3.51
N PRO A 154 24.00 3.56 3.02
CA PRO A 154 22.90 4.48 2.79
C PRO A 154 22.07 4.06 1.58
N ILE A 155 20.76 4.30 1.68
CA ILE A 155 19.85 4.29 0.55
C ILE A 155 19.88 5.69 -0.06
N THR A 156 20.51 5.82 -1.23
CA THR A 156 20.69 7.09 -1.93
C THR A 156 19.63 7.29 -3.02
N VAL A 157 19.55 8.52 -3.52
CA VAL A 157 18.64 8.92 -4.61
C VAL A 157 18.85 8.06 -5.87
N ASP A 158 20.08 7.60 -6.11
CA ASP A 158 20.48 6.80 -7.27
C ASP A 158 20.55 5.29 -6.97
N SER A 159 20.10 4.87 -5.79
CA SER A 159 19.97 3.44 -5.50
C SER A 159 19.02 2.77 -6.48
N ALA A 160 19.35 1.54 -6.91
CA ALA A 160 18.52 0.77 -7.86
C ALA A 160 17.05 0.67 -7.40
N LEU A 161 16.82 0.62 -6.10
CA LEU A 161 15.50 0.62 -5.49
C LEU A 161 14.74 1.93 -5.75
N ASN A 162 15.38 3.07 -5.52
CA ASN A 162 14.74 4.38 -5.75
C ASN A 162 14.57 4.69 -7.24
N LEU A 163 15.49 4.23 -8.09
CA LEU A 163 15.35 4.31 -9.54
C LEU A 163 14.12 3.52 -10.03
N ARG A 164 13.87 2.32 -9.48
CA ARG A 164 12.69 1.52 -9.84
C ARG A 164 11.38 2.16 -9.37
N LEU A 165 11.35 2.77 -8.19
CA LEU A 165 10.20 3.56 -7.71
C LEU A 165 9.90 4.72 -8.67
N ARG A 166 10.93 5.47 -9.06
CA ARG A 166 10.81 6.61 -9.97
C ARG A 166 10.30 6.17 -11.34
N GLU A 167 10.87 5.12 -11.91
CA GLU A 167 10.44 4.57 -13.21
C GLU A 167 8.95 4.19 -13.20
N VAL A 168 8.48 3.52 -12.14
CA VAL A 168 7.07 3.13 -11.99
C VAL A 168 6.17 4.35 -11.83
N ALA A 169 6.60 5.37 -11.09
CA ALA A 169 5.87 6.61 -10.89
C ALA A 169 5.77 7.45 -12.17
N GLU A 170 6.86 7.60 -12.91
CA GLU A 170 6.90 8.36 -14.17
C GLU A 170 6.01 7.70 -15.23
N LYS A 171 5.99 6.36 -15.32
CA LYS A 171 5.05 5.62 -16.17
C LYS A 171 3.58 5.88 -15.81
N ARG A 172 3.30 6.28 -14.57
CA ARG A 172 1.95 6.68 -14.11
C ARG A 172 1.70 8.18 -14.22
N GLY A 173 2.67 8.97 -14.72
CA GLY A 173 2.59 10.41 -14.85
C GLY A 173 2.88 11.16 -13.54
N VAL A 174 3.60 10.53 -12.60
CA VAL A 174 4.04 11.17 -11.35
C VAL A 174 5.55 11.37 -11.40
N MET A 175 5.96 12.62 -11.58
CA MET A 175 7.37 13.02 -11.69
C MET A 175 7.98 13.27 -10.31
N ASN A 176 9.28 13.03 -10.18
CA ASN A 176 10.06 13.30 -8.96
C ASN A 176 9.56 12.58 -7.70
N TRP A 177 8.82 11.47 -7.85
CA TRP A 177 8.39 10.65 -6.72
C TRP A 177 9.32 9.47 -6.45
N GLY A 178 9.45 9.10 -5.18
CA GLY A 178 10.32 8.03 -4.70
C GLY A 178 10.49 8.12 -3.19
N ILE A 179 11.61 7.61 -2.69
CA ILE A 179 12.03 7.76 -1.29
C ILE A 179 12.47 9.20 -1.03
N ASP A 180 12.01 9.77 0.08
CA ASP A 180 12.57 11.00 0.63
C ASP A 180 13.89 10.69 1.33
N CYS A 181 14.96 10.66 0.54
CA CYS A 181 16.29 10.28 1.00
C CYS A 181 16.88 11.25 2.03
N ASP A 182 16.41 12.49 2.06
CA ASP A 182 16.94 13.54 2.91
C ASP A 182 16.29 13.53 4.30
N ASN A 183 15.01 13.17 4.38
CA ASN A 183 14.23 13.36 5.62
C ASN A 183 13.55 12.10 6.16
N LYS A 184 13.24 11.10 5.33
CA LYS A 184 12.35 9.98 5.73
C LYS A 184 12.99 8.60 5.59
N ILE A 185 14.31 8.52 5.62
CA ILE A 185 15.01 7.25 5.88
C ILE A 185 15.46 7.21 7.33
N LEU A 186 14.86 6.32 8.10
CA LEU A 186 15.17 6.16 9.52
C LEU A 186 15.88 4.82 9.74
N TYR A 187 17.21 4.92 9.78
CA TYR A 187 18.10 3.79 10.03
C TYR A 187 18.04 3.31 11.49
N SER A 188 18.50 2.08 11.66
CA SER A 188 18.77 1.50 12.96
C SER A 188 20.15 1.88 13.48
N THR A 189 20.49 1.48 14.70
CA THR A 189 21.87 1.61 15.20
C THR A 189 22.63 0.30 15.05
N LEU A 190 23.96 0.34 15.22
CA LEU A 190 24.80 -0.86 15.27
C LEU A 190 24.30 -1.88 16.30
N LYS A 191 23.73 -1.42 17.43
CA LYS A 191 23.17 -2.30 18.46
C LYS A 191 22.06 -3.18 17.87
N GLU A 192 21.06 -2.57 17.24
CA GLU A 192 19.93 -3.31 16.68
C GLU A 192 20.30 -4.09 15.40
N TRP A 193 21.34 -3.64 14.69
CA TRP A 193 21.90 -4.41 13.57
C TRP A 193 22.46 -5.74 14.05
N VAL A 194 23.15 -5.76 15.21
CA VAL A 194 23.74 -6.96 15.83
C VAL A 194 22.74 -7.74 16.71
N PHE A 195 21.85 -7.05 17.44
CA PHE A 195 20.92 -7.64 18.41
C PHE A 195 19.46 -7.50 17.95
N ASN A 196 18.86 -8.62 17.56
CA ASN A 196 17.56 -8.66 16.89
C ASN A 196 16.36 -8.34 17.81
N GLU A 197 16.48 -8.56 19.11
CA GLU A 197 15.36 -8.50 20.08
C GLU A 197 14.69 -7.12 20.17
N THR A 198 15.40 -6.06 19.79
CA THR A 198 14.91 -4.66 19.93
C THR A 198 14.60 -4.00 18.59
N ARG A 199 14.69 -4.74 17.46
CA ARG A 199 14.47 -4.19 16.11
C ARG A 199 13.05 -3.63 15.93
N GLY A 200 12.04 -4.32 16.46
CA GLY A 200 10.63 -3.88 16.40
C GLY A 200 10.41 -2.58 17.16
N GLU A 201 10.87 -2.53 18.41
CA GLU A 201 10.82 -1.32 19.25
C GLU A 201 11.55 -0.16 18.58
N LYS A 202 12.72 -0.41 17.98
CA LYS A 202 13.48 0.60 17.28
C LYS A 202 12.74 1.17 16.08
N LYS A 203 12.11 0.33 15.25
CA LYS A 203 11.26 0.78 14.15
C LYS A 203 10.08 1.61 14.65
N PHE A 204 9.47 1.23 15.77
CA PHE A 204 8.42 2.04 16.39
C PHE A 204 8.93 3.41 16.90
N VAL A 205 10.11 3.47 17.52
CA VAL A 205 10.75 4.73 17.93
C VAL A 205 11.03 5.62 16.70
N ASN A 206 11.53 5.03 15.62
CA ASN A 206 11.76 5.73 14.36
C ASN A 206 10.44 6.21 13.72
N PHE A 207 9.38 5.41 13.78
CA PHE A 207 8.04 5.83 13.38
C PHE A 207 7.56 7.05 14.16
N ARG A 208 7.78 7.13 15.49
CA ARG A 208 7.38 8.31 16.28
C ARG A 208 8.09 9.58 15.80
N LYS A 209 9.36 9.49 15.40
CA LYS A 209 10.11 10.61 14.81
C LYS A 209 9.53 11.01 13.46
N LEU A 210 9.30 10.03 12.58
CA LEU A 210 8.67 10.24 11.28
C LEU A 210 7.27 10.85 11.43
N HIS A 211 6.47 10.36 12.37
CA HIS A 211 5.11 10.85 12.62
C HIS A 211 5.12 12.33 13.01
N LYS A 212 6.02 12.73 13.92
CA LYS A 212 6.20 14.14 14.30
C LYS A 212 6.58 14.99 13.09
N PHE A 213 7.53 14.53 12.27
CA PHE A 213 7.95 15.23 11.06
C PHE A 213 6.79 15.39 10.07
N VAL A 214 6.15 14.28 9.69
CA VAL A 214 5.05 14.27 8.71
C VAL A 214 3.84 15.05 9.21
N CYS A 215 3.53 15.05 10.51
CA CYS A 215 2.42 15.86 11.03
C CYS A 215 2.68 17.37 10.96
N ASN A 216 3.94 17.80 11.01
CA ASN A 216 4.28 19.21 10.82
C ASN A 216 4.09 19.64 9.35
N GLU A 217 4.35 18.75 8.39
CA GLU A 217 4.12 19.01 6.95
C GLU A 217 2.66 18.83 6.55
N ASN A 218 1.99 17.84 7.15
CA ASN A 218 0.67 17.38 6.76
C ASN A 218 -0.01 16.67 7.95
N SER A 219 -0.69 17.45 8.80
CA SER A 219 -1.36 16.98 10.02
C SER A 219 -2.47 15.93 9.76
N ASN A 220 -3.01 15.90 8.55
CA ASN A 220 -4.06 14.98 8.11
C ASN A 220 -3.51 13.65 7.59
N ALA A 221 -2.19 13.48 7.51
CA ALA A 221 -1.58 12.25 7.05
C ALA A 221 -1.97 11.05 7.94
N ARG A 222 -2.31 9.95 7.29
CA ARG A 222 -2.48 8.62 7.88
C ARG A 222 -1.52 7.64 7.21
N TYR A 223 -1.18 6.57 7.91
CA TYR A 223 -0.06 5.72 7.55
C TYR A 223 -0.51 4.34 7.10
N ILE A 224 0.21 3.79 6.14
CA ILE A 224 0.19 2.35 5.82
C ILE A 224 1.61 1.84 6.04
N TRP A 225 1.76 0.81 6.86
CA TRP A 225 3.04 0.16 7.13
C TRP A 225 3.13 -1.13 6.32
N ILE A 226 4.26 -1.33 5.64
CA ILE A 226 4.55 -2.56 4.90
C ILE A 226 5.90 -3.07 5.39
N GLY A 227 5.93 -4.31 5.84
CA GLY A 227 7.14 -4.99 6.32
C GLY A 227 7.04 -6.48 6.07
N ASP A 228 7.92 -7.26 6.67
CA ASP A 228 7.96 -8.73 6.50
C ASP A 228 7.76 -9.50 7.81
N THR A 229 7.60 -10.82 7.72
CA THR A 229 7.46 -11.70 8.90
C THR A 229 8.77 -12.32 9.39
N GLY A 230 9.88 -12.10 8.67
CA GLY A 230 11.21 -12.61 8.98
C GLY A 230 11.98 -11.75 9.98
N ASP A 231 11.62 -10.47 10.12
CA ASP A 231 12.10 -9.57 11.17
C ASP A 231 10.98 -9.20 12.17
N LYS A 232 11.17 -8.12 12.93
CA LYS A 232 10.26 -7.61 13.97
C LYS A 232 9.28 -6.55 13.45
N ASP A 233 8.91 -6.62 12.16
CA ASP A 233 8.05 -5.62 11.52
C ASP A 233 6.59 -5.72 11.92
N LEU A 234 6.14 -6.94 12.21
CA LEU A 234 4.82 -7.19 12.79
C LEU A 234 4.71 -6.52 14.16
N GLU A 235 5.72 -6.71 15.02
CA GLU A 235 5.79 -6.10 16.34
C GLU A 235 5.75 -4.56 16.24
N ALA A 236 6.54 -3.98 15.33
CA ALA A 236 6.54 -2.55 15.07
C ALA A 236 5.16 -2.06 14.60
N GLY A 237 4.54 -2.74 13.64
CA GLY A 237 3.22 -2.41 13.13
C GLY A 237 2.14 -2.47 14.20
N GLU A 238 2.16 -3.49 15.05
CA GLU A 238 1.24 -3.58 16.19
C GLU A 238 1.44 -2.46 17.20
N MET A 239 2.69 -2.07 17.50
CA MET A 239 2.96 -0.91 18.35
C MET A 239 2.44 0.38 17.73
N MET A 240 2.64 0.59 16.43
CA MET A 240 2.07 1.73 15.72
C MET A 240 0.55 1.79 15.89
N ILE A 241 -0.16 0.67 15.74
CA ILE A 241 -1.60 0.58 15.94
C ILE A 241 -1.98 0.82 17.42
N LYS A 242 -1.28 0.20 18.37
CA LYS A 242 -1.58 0.28 19.81
C LYS A 242 -1.49 1.73 20.29
N PHE A 243 -0.48 2.48 19.86
CA PHE A 243 -0.23 3.85 20.29
C PHE A 243 -0.86 4.92 19.40
N PHE A 244 -1.12 4.64 18.11
CA PHE A 244 -1.67 5.59 17.14
C PHE A 244 -2.84 5.01 16.32
N PRO A 245 -3.87 4.42 16.94
CA PRO A 245 -4.90 3.66 16.22
C PRO A 245 -5.67 4.49 15.17
N GLY A 246 -5.91 5.78 15.42
CA GLY A 246 -6.58 6.67 14.47
C GLY A 246 -5.70 7.15 13.31
N LYS A 247 -4.39 6.88 13.35
CA LYS A 247 -3.42 7.30 12.32
C LYS A 247 -3.00 6.16 11.41
N ILE A 248 -3.11 4.90 11.82
CA ILE A 248 -2.76 3.75 10.99
C ILE A 248 -4.00 3.29 10.21
N ARG A 249 -3.86 3.15 8.88
CA ARG A 249 -4.94 2.65 8.00
C ARG A 249 -4.87 1.15 7.82
N ALA A 250 -3.66 0.59 7.75
CA ALA A 250 -3.41 -0.84 7.58
C ALA A 250 -1.93 -1.16 7.85
N VAL A 251 -1.69 -2.42 8.16
CA VAL A 251 -0.37 -3.04 8.23
C VAL A 251 -0.36 -4.22 7.27
N PHE A 252 0.62 -4.27 6.37
CA PHE A 252 0.79 -5.34 5.38
C PHE A 252 2.10 -6.09 5.65
N MET A 253 2.03 -7.40 5.87
CA MET A 253 3.16 -8.25 6.26
C MET A 253 3.46 -9.28 5.17
N HIS A 254 4.61 -9.11 4.52
CA HIS A 254 5.12 -10.03 3.53
C HIS A 254 5.67 -11.30 4.20
N CYS A 255 5.11 -12.45 3.84
CA CYS A 255 5.45 -13.73 4.45
C CYS A 255 6.68 -14.36 3.77
N VAL A 256 7.85 -14.20 4.38
CA VAL A 256 9.13 -14.62 3.82
C VAL A 256 9.71 -15.93 4.37
N ASN A 257 9.15 -16.48 5.45
CA ASN A 257 9.67 -17.72 6.02
C ASN A 257 9.26 -18.93 5.16
N PRO A 258 10.22 -19.74 4.68
CA PRO A 258 9.92 -20.91 3.87
C PRO A 258 9.27 -22.05 4.68
N GLU A 259 9.80 -22.45 5.84
CA GLU A 259 9.26 -23.52 6.69
C GLU A 259 9.85 -23.42 8.12
N ASP A 260 9.07 -23.76 9.15
CA ASP A 260 9.58 -24.33 10.42
C ASP A 260 8.44 -25.01 11.21
N GLY A 261 8.30 -26.34 11.03
CA GLY A 261 7.45 -27.21 11.83
C GLY A 261 6.89 -28.41 11.03
N PRO A 262 6.72 -29.60 11.64
CA PRO A 262 6.20 -30.81 10.98
C PRO A 262 4.75 -30.70 10.46
N GLU A 263 4.12 -29.52 10.59
CA GLU A 263 2.77 -29.19 10.09
C GLU A 263 2.75 -27.94 9.18
N GLY A 264 3.83 -27.66 8.44
CA GLY A 264 3.84 -26.69 7.32
C GLY A 264 3.04 -25.41 7.60
N GLN A 265 3.59 -24.53 8.45
CA GLN A 265 2.81 -23.43 9.03
C GLN A 265 2.15 -22.58 7.94
N ARG A 266 0.82 -22.70 7.88
CA ARG A 266 -0.09 -21.96 6.99
C ARG A 266 0.20 -20.47 7.13
N MET A 267 0.15 -19.73 6.01
CA MET A 267 0.19 -18.26 6.03
C MET A 267 -0.68 -17.74 7.17
N PRO A 268 -0.16 -16.85 8.05
CA PRO A 268 -0.94 -16.39 9.20
C PRO A 268 -2.29 -15.81 8.76
N ASN A 269 -3.31 -15.99 9.58
CA ASN A 269 -4.61 -15.40 9.32
C ASN A 269 -4.53 -13.89 9.50
N ASP A 270 -5.21 -13.16 8.61
CA ASP A 270 -5.43 -11.73 8.80
C ASP A 270 -6.24 -11.49 10.08
N TYR A 271 -6.00 -10.35 10.71
CA TYR A 271 -6.74 -9.95 11.90
C TYR A 271 -6.90 -8.44 11.98
N TYR A 272 -7.72 -7.99 12.92
CA TYR A 272 -7.89 -6.59 13.24
C TYR A 272 -7.37 -6.30 14.64
N LEU A 273 -6.53 -5.27 14.74
CA LEU A 273 -6.08 -4.73 16.02
C LEU A 273 -6.59 -3.30 16.14
N LYS A 274 -7.41 -3.01 17.15
CA LYS A 274 -8.07 -1.70 17.32
C LYS A 274 -8.75 -1.19 16.02
N SER A 275 -9.45 -2.08 15.32
CA SER A 275 -10.11 -1.81 14.02
C SER A 275 -9.17 -1.48 12.84
N VAL A 276 -7.86 -1.62 13.02
CA VAL A 276 -6.87 -1.52 11.93
C VAL A 276 -6.58 -2.92 11.41
N PRO A 277 -6.70 -3.18 10.10
CA PRO A 277 -6.39 -4.48 9.53
C PRO A 277 -4.88 -4.73 9.52
N VAL A 278 -4.49 -5.93 9.95
CA VAL A 278 -3.16 -6.51 9.80
C VAL A 278 -3.29 -7.66 8.79
N LEU A 279 -2.63 -7.50 7.65
CA LEU A 279 -2.86 -8.29 6.44
C LEU A 279 -1.58 -9.00 6.02
N PHE A 280 -1.60 -10.33 6.02
CA PHE A 280 -0.47 -11.16 5.61
C PHE A 280 -0.54 -11.49 4.13
N PHE A 281 0.57 -11.56 3.42
CA PHE A 281 0.56 -11.88 2.00
C PHE A 281 1.86 -12.54 1.54
N ARG A 282 1.77 -13.36 0.48
CA ARG A 282 2.95 -13.93 -0.19
C ARG A 282 3.33 -13.16 -1.46
N THR A 283 2.33 -12.70 -2.22
CA THR A 283 2.59 -11.89 -3.40
C THR A 283 1.95 -10.52 -3.29
N TYR A 284 2.53 -9.54 -3.98
CA TYR A 284 1.95 -8.20 -4.04
C TYR A 284 0.62 -8.13 -4.80
N VAL A 285 0.27 -9.15 -5.58
CA VAL A 285 -1.09 -9.30 -6.13
C VAL A 285 -2.07 -9.68 -5.03
N GLY A 286 -1.72 -10.64 -4.16
CA GLY A 286 -2.48 -10.95 -2.95
C GLY A 286 -2.61 -9.76 -2.00
N ALA A 287 -1.53 -8.98 -1.81
CA ALA A 287 -1.59 -7.74 -1.04
C ALA A 287 -2.57 -6.72 -1.66
N ALA A 288 -2.52 -6.55 -2.98
CA ALA A 288 -3.41 -5.65 -3.70
C ALA A 288 -4.89 -6.08 -3.63
N LYS A 289 -5.17 -7.39 -3.68
CA LYS A 289 -6.51 -7.95 -3.48
C LYS A 289 -7.06 -7.53 -2.12
N LYS A 290 -6.31 -7.80 -1.04
CA LYS A 290 -6.71 -7.42 0.33
C LYS A 290 -6.85 -5.90 0.46
N ALA A 291 -5.98 -5.13 -0.18
CA ALA A 291 -6.12 -3.67 -0.20
C ALA A 291 -7.42 -3.21 -0.90
N VAL A 292 -7.91 -3.90 -1.93
CA VAL A 292 -9.23 -3.62 -2.53
C VAL A 292 -10.36 -3.96 -1.56
N GLU A 293 -10.32 -5.15 -0.95
CA GLU A 293 -11.33 -5.63 0.02
C GLU A 293 -11.47 -4.68 1.22
N HIS A 294 -10.37 -4.04 1.64
CA HIS A 294 -10.34 -3.07 2.74
C HIS A 294 -10.49 -1.61 2.28
N GLY A 295 -10.83 -1.36 1.01
CA GLY A 295 -11.07 -0.01 0.48
C GLY A 295 -9.84 0.90 0.50
N LEU A 296 -8.64 0.31 0.41
CA LEU A 296 -7.33 0.96 0.32
C LEU A 296 -6.84 1.08 -1.13
N LEU A 297 -7.43 0.33 -2.06
CA LEU A 297 -7.23 0.41 -3.51
C LEU A 297 -8.57 0.30 -4.26
N ASN A 298 -8.55 0.46 -5.59
CA ASN A 298 -9.65 0.10 -6.48
C ASN A 298 -9.22 -0.98 -7.47
N HIS A 299 -10.18 -1.53 -8.22
CA HIS A 299 -9.92 -2.65 -9.14
C HIS A 299 -8.90 -2.26 -10.23
N ASN A 300 -8.92 -1.01 -10.71
CA ASN A 300 -7.95 -0.54 -11.70
C ASN A 300 -6.52 -0.51 -11.15
N ALA A 301 -6.34 -0.17 -9.86
CA ALA A 301 -5.05 -0.24 -9.17
C ALA A 301 -4.59 -1.69 -9.04
N LEU A 302 -5.48 -2.61 -8.65
CA LEU A 302 -5.21 -4.05 -8.62
C LEU A 302 -4.76 -4.57 -9.99
N SER A 303 -5.45 -4.22 -11.08
CA SER A 303 -5.05 -4.62 -12.44
C SER A 303 -3.63 -4.16 -12.79
N ARG A 304 -3.25 -2.93 -12.40
CA ARG A 304 -1.91 -2.41 -12.64
C ARG A 304 -0.84 -3.15 -11.83
N VAL A 305 -1.12 -3.46 -10.56
CA VAL A 305 -0.22 -4.26 -9.73
C VAL A 305 -0.03 -5.65 -10.31
N LEU A 306 -1.12 -6.31 -10.73
CA LEU A 306 -1.08 -7.62 -11.36
C LEU A 306 -0.24 -7.61 -12.64
N VAL A 307 -0.54 -6.70 -13.57
CA VAL A 307 0.19 -6.57 -14.83
C VAL A 307 1.68 -6.36 -14.55
N ARG A 308 2.01 -5.49 -13.60
CA ARG A 308 3.41 -5.24 -13.25
C ARG A 308 4.08 -6.44 -12.59
N ALA A 309 3.40 -7.15 -11.70
CA ALA A 309 3.94 -8.35 -11.06
C ALA A 309 4.28 -9.44 -12.07
N VAL A 310 3.41 -9.68 -13.06
CA VAL A 310 3.68 -10.66 -14.12
C VAL A 310 4.88 -10.25 -14.97
N LEU A 311 4.97 -8.98 -15.35
CA LEU A 311 6.10 -8.48 -16.14
C LEU A 311 7.41 -8.53 -15.36
N ASP A 312 7.42 -8.09 -14.10
CA ASP A 312 8.58 -8.14 -13.23
C ASP A 312 9.07 -9.59 -13.04
N LEU A 313 8.17 -10.54 -12.74
CA LEU A 313 8.57 -11.93 -12.55
C LEU A 313 9.04 -12.59 -13.85
N ASN A 314 8.51 -12.19 -15.00
CA ASN A 314 8.95 -12.67 -16.30
C ASN A 314 10.29 -12.08 -16.75
N GLU A 315 10.62 -10.87 -16.28
CA GLU A 315 11.93 -10.23 -16.50
C GLU A 315 13.00 -10.78 -15.54
N ASN A 316 12.61 -11.33 -14.40
CA ASN A 316 13.53 -11.98 -13.46
C ASN A 316 14.16 -13.24 -14.09
N SER A 317 15.46 -13.44 -13.87
CA SER A 317 16.20 -14.62 -14.38
C SER A 317 15.96 -15.90 -13.58
N THR A 318 14.94 -15.92 -12.71
CA THR A 318 14.68 -17.05 -11.82
C THR A 318 14.01 -18.19 -12.58
N GLN A 319 14.63 -19.38 -12.54
CA GLN A 319 14.04 -20.62 -13.05
C GLN A 319 13.12 -21.29 -12.02
N ASP A 320 12.97 -20.69 -10.84
CA ASP A 320 12.16 -21.25 -9.77
C ASP A 320 10.66 -21.08 -10.08
N LEU A 321 10.02 -22.19 -10.38
CA LEU A 321 8.59 -22.26 -10.67
C LEU A 321 7.72 -22.05 -9.42
N SER A 322 8.25 -22.18 -8.20
CA SER A 322 7.49 -21.97 -6.95
C SER A 322 6.91 -20.55 -6.86
N LYS A 323 7.70 -19.54 -7.26
CA LYS A 323 7.28 -18.12 -7.34
C LYS A 323 6.13 -17.92 -8.31
N TRP A 324 6.18 -18.62 -9.45
CA TRP A 324 5.09 -18.61 -10.41
C TRP A 324 3.84 -19.30 -9.86
N LYS A 325 3.98 -20.39 -9.09
CA LYS A 325 2.83 -21.04 -8.44
C LYS A 325 2.10 -20.09 -7.49
N ASP A 326 2.84 -19.38 -6.64
CA ASP A 326 2.25 -18.41 -5.70
C ASP A 326 1.56 -17.25 -6.45
N LEU A 327 2.23 -16.69 -7.47
CA LEU A 327 1.66 -15.60 -8.26
C LEU A 327 0.41 -16.04 -9.05
N ILE A 328 0.45 -17.21 -9.68
CA ILE A 328 -0.69 -17.75 -10.44
C ILE A 328 -1.87 -18.03 -9.52
N LYS A 329 -1.64 -18.57 -8.32
CA LYS A 329 -2.69 -18.77 -7.32
C LYS A 329 -3.42 -17.45 -7.02
N ASP A 330 -2.68 -16.39 -6.69
CA ASP A 330 -3.27 -15.08 -6.40
C ASP A 330 -3.93 -14.46 -7.64
N ILE A 331 -3.39 -14.68 -8.85
CA ILE A 331 -4.00 -14.22 -10.11
C ILE A 331 -5.36 -14.87 -10.35
N LEU A 332 -5.47 -16.18 -10.17
CA LEU A 332 -6.73 -16.91 -10.35
C LEU A 332 -7.80 -16.41 -9.37
N GLU A 333 -7.41 -16.07 -8.14
CA GLU A 333 -8.33 -15.50 -7.14
C GLU A 333 -8.81 -14.08 -7.48
N VAL A 334 -8.08 -13.32 -8.31
CA VAL A 334 -8.43 -11.93 -8.67
C VAL A 334 -8.86 -11.75 -10.11
N GLU A 335 -8.84 -12.78 -10.95
CA GLU A 335 -9.08 -12.65 -12.39
C GLU A 335 -10.43 -11.98 -12.69
N GLU A 336 -11.47 -12.37 -11.97
CA GLU A 336 -12.82 -11.80 -12.08
C GLU A 336 -12.87 -10.33 -11.59
N ILE A 337 -12.11 -10.01 -10.54
CA ILE A 337 -12.08 -8.69 -9.90
C ILE A 337 -11.28 -7.68 -10.73
N ALA A 338 -10.13 -8.12 -11.25
CA ALA A 338 -9.17 -7.30 -12.00
C ALA A 338 -9.62 -6.99 -13.42
N ASN A 339 -10.68 -7.65 -13.92
CA ASN A 339 -11.37 -7.35 -15.18
C ASN A 339 -10.46 -7.27 -16.41
N LEU A 340 -9.35 -8.04 -16.42
CA LEU A 340 -8.31 -8.00 -17.45
C LEU A 340 -8.83 -8.42 -18.84
N LYS A 341 -9.96 -9.13 -18.90
CA LYS A 341 -10.60 -9.55 -20.17
C LYS A 341 -11.15 -8.38 -20.97
N ARG A 342 -11.50 -7.26 -20.33
CA ARG A 342 -12.11 -6.08 -20.99
C ARG A 342 -11.12 -5.05 -21.51
N TYR A 343 -9.83 -5.23 -21.24
CA TYR A 343 -8.80 -4.29 -21.67
C TYR A 343 -8.00 -4.86 -22.85
N GLU A 344 -8.14 -4.25 -24.02
CA GLU A 344 -7.43 -4.61 -25.25
C GLU A 344 -6.08 -3.90 -25.41
N ALA A 345 -5.58 -3.24 -24.36
CA ALA A 345 -4.26 -2.62 -24.40
C ALA A 345 -3.19 -3.71 -24.61
N ASN A 346 -2.25 -3.47 -25.54
CA ASN A 346 -1.18 -4.41 -25.91
C ASN A 346 -0.48 -5.03 -24.70
N LEU A 347 -0.27 -4.25 -23.63
CA LEU A 347 0.37 -4.73 -22.41
C LEU A 347 -0.46 -5.79 -21.68
N VAL A 348 -1.78 -5.61 -21.61
CA VAL A 348 -2.70 -6.58 -20.98
C VAL A 348 -2.76 -7.86 -21.80
N VAL A 349 -2.79 -7.74 -23.13
CA VAL A 349 -2.72 -8.90 -24.04
C VAL A 349 -1.43 -9.69 -23.80
N LYS A 350 -0.27 -9.01 -23.78
CA LYS A 350 1.02 -9.64 -23.46
C LYS A 350 1.01 -10.33 -22.10
N THR A 351 0.47 -9.68 -21.07
CA THR A 351 0.33 -10.26 -19.73
C THR A 351 -0.50 -11.54 -19.74
N ARG A 352 -1.64 -11.58 -20.44
CA ARG A 352 -2.47 -12.79 -20.55
C ARG A 352 -1.71 -13.94 -21.21
N VAL A 353 -1.00 -13.67 -22.29
CA VAL A 353 -0.17 -14.69 -22.98
C VAL A 353 0.90 -15.27 -22.05
N ILE A 354 1.59 -14.42 -21.27
CA ILE A 354 2.58 -14.89 -20.29
C ILE A 354 1.92 -15.81 -19.24
N ILE A 355 0.79 -15.39 -18.68
CA ILE A 355 0.03 -16.16 -17.68
C ILE A 355 -0.38 -17.52 -18.26
N GLU A 356 -0.99 -17.55 -19.45
CA GLU A 356 -1.43 -18.79 -20.09
C GLU A 356 -0.28 -19.76 -20.36
N ASN A 357 0.86 -19.25 -20.83
CA ASN A 357 2.04 -20.06 -21.06
C ASN A 357 2.59 -20.65 -19.75
N LYS A 358 2.63 -19.84 -18.67
CA LYS A 358 3.11 -20.30 -17.36
C LYS A 358 2.18 -21.29 -16.69
N ILE A 359 0.86 -21.15 -16.85
CA ILE A 359 -0.11 -22.17 -16.40
C ILE A 359 0.13 -23.50 -17.12
N LYS A 360 0.33 -23.47 -18.44
CA LYS A 360 0.64 -24.68 -19.22
C LYS A 360 1.95 -25.32 -18.76
N GLU A 361 3.01 -24.53 -18.60
CA GLU A 361 4.30 -25.00 -18.10
C GLU A 361 4.15 -25.66 -16.72
N LEU A 362 3.50 -25.00 -15.75
CA LEU A 362 3.28 -25.55 -14.42
C LEU A 362 2.48 -26.87 -14.45
N SER A 363 1.51 -27.01 -15.35
CA SER A 363 0.72 -28.25 -15.49
C SER A 363 1.51 -29.45 -16.00
N GLN A 364 2.66 -29.23 -16.65
CA GLN A 364 3.54 -30.31 -17.12
C GLN A 364 4.42 -30.91 -16.01
N TYR A 365 4.52 -30.24 -14.85
CA TYR A 365 5.32 -30.66 -13.70
C TYR A 365 4.48 -31.22 -12.54
N VAL A 366 3.17 -31.46 -12.75
CA VAL A 366 2.24 -32.04 -11.77
C VAL A 366 2.00 -33.52 -12.06
#